data_AF-A0A5M8PVA0-F1
#
_entry.id   AF-A0A5M8PVA0-F1
#
_cell.length_a   1.000
_cell.length_b   1.000
_cell.length_c   1.000
_cell.angle_alpha   90.00
_cell.angle_beta   90.00
_cell.angle_gamma   90.00
#
_symmetry.space_group_name_H-M   'P 1'
#
loop_
_entity.id
_entity.type
_entity.pdbx_description
1 polymer ?
#
loop_
_entity_poly.entity_id
_entity_poly.type
_entity_poly.pdbx_seq_one_letter_code
_entity_poly.pdbx_strand_id
1 'polypeptide(L)'
;MRPNTPRLNDLVTNSKGSNIIIYALPQGTPLPDGLLLVHEFRDHYSLQASNEMTLQELNTKITSFLSTAGQRLTKDQWLQRYPEPPESS
;
A
#
# COMPACT_ATOMS: atom_id res chain seq x y z
N MET A 1 -4.26 -1.68 1.11
CA MET A 1 -3.58 -0.38 1.29
C MET A 1 -3.84 0.12 2.69
N ARG A 2 -2.86 0.77 3.31
CA ARG A 2 -2.99 1.33 4.66
C ARG A 2 -2.26 2.67 4.75
N PRO A 3 -2.83 3.68 5.42
CA PRO A 3 -2.09 4.89 5.77
C PRO A 3 -0.96 4.57 6.74
N ASN A 4 0.09 5.39 6.73
CA ASN A 4 1.12 5.31 7.77
C ASN A 4 0.49 5.71 9.11
N THR A 5 0.24 4.73 9.95
CA THR A 5 -0.40 4.85 11.28
C THR A 5 0.41 4.01 12.26
N PRO A 6 0.26 4.21 13.58
CA PRO A 6 0.89 3.34 14.57
C PRO A 6 0.66 1.84 14.30
N ARG A 7 -0.55 1.49 13.86
CA ARG A 7 -0.91 0.11 13.51
C ARG A 7 -0.13 -0.44 12.32
N LEU A 8 0.13 0.37 11.28
CA LEU A 8 0.96 -0.07 10.14
C LEU A 8 2.41 -0.23 10.57
N ASN A 9 2.93 0.68 11.39
CA ASN A 9 4.29 0.58 11.93
C ASN A 9 4.45 -0.72 12.72
N ASP A 10 3.54 -1.02 13.66
CA ASP A 10 3.55 -2.27 14.41
C ASP A 10 3.49 -3.50 13.50
N LEU A 11 2.69 -3.45 12.43
CA LEU A 11 2.58 -4.55 11.47
C LEU A 11 3.90 -4.80 10.74
N VAL A 12 4.56 -3.75 10.25
CA VAL A 12 5.84 -3.86 9.54
C VAL A 12 6.95 -4.29 10.49
N THR A 13 6.98 -3.74 11.71
CA THR A 13 7.97 -4.08 12.73
C THR A 13 7.88 -5.56 13.12
N ASN A 14 6.66 -6.08 13.32
CA ASN A 14 6.44 -7.44 13.79
C ASN A 14 6.30 -8.50 12.68
N SER A 15 6.26 -8.10 11.41
CA SER A 15 6.13 -9.04 10.30
C SER A 15 7.34 -9.96 10.21
N LYS A 16 7.09 -11.28 10.19
CA LYS A 16 8.10 -12.32 10.06
C LYS A 16 8.39 -12.59 8.58
N GLY A 17 9.66 -12.55 8.18
CA GLY A 17 10.11 -12.80 6.81
C GLY A 17 11.09 -11.73 6.32
N SER A 18 12.18 -12.17 5.70
CA SER A 18 13.22 -11.28 5.16
C SER A 18 12.87 -10.68 3.80
N ASN A 19 11.90 -11.24 3.08
CA ASN A 19 11.57 -10.86 1.70
C ASN A 19 10.31 -10.00 1.60
N ILE A 20 10.07 -9.14 2.58
CA ILE A 20 8.90 -8.24 2.58
C ILE A 20 9.21 -7.02 1.71
N ILE A 21 8.36 -6.82 0.70
CA ILE A 21 8.39 -5.64 -0.15
C ILE A 21 7.20 -4.76 0.19
N ILE A 22 7.48 -3.50 0.47
CA ILE A 22 6.48 -2.48 0.78
C ILE A 22 6.50 -1.45 -0.34
N TYR A 23 5.36 -1.21 -0.97
CA TYR A 23 5.18 -0.11 -1.92
C TYR A 23 4.58 1.09 -1.19
N ALA A 24 5.37 2.15 -1.03
CA ALA A 24 4.91 3.41 -0.46
C ALA A 24 4.42 4.33 -1.57
N LEU A 25 3.13 4.68 -1.54
CA LEU A 25 2.52 5.61 -2.49
C LEU A 25 2.48 7.01 -1.86
N PRO A 26 3.02 8.05 -2.53
CA PRO A 26 2.88 9.42 -2.07
C PRO A 26 1.41 9.85 -1.93
N GLN A 27 1.14 10.77 -1.00
CA GLN A 27 -0.17 11.41 -0.95
C GLN A 27 -0.45 12.17 -2.25
N GLY A 28 -1.69 12.09 -2.73
CA GLY A 28 -2.09 12.73 -3.98
C GLY A 28 -1.75 11.94 -5.25
N THR A 29 -1.19 10.73 -5.13
CA THR A 29 -1.01 9.85 -6.29
C THR A 29 -2.37 9.57 -6.96
N PRO A 30 -2.52 9.88 -8.26
CA PRO A 30 -3.75 9.60 -8.99
C PRO A 30 -3.95 8.09 -9.13
N LEU A 31 -5.18 7.63 -8.93
CA LEU A 31 -5.54 6.24 -9.22
C LEU A 31 -5.69 6.05 -10.74
N PRO A 32 -5.19 4.93 -11.29
CA PRO A 32 -5.42 4.61 -12.69
C PRO A 32 -6.89 4.38 -13.01
N ASP A 33 -7.28 4.70 -14.24
CA ASP A 33 -8.62 4.37 -14.74
C ASP A 33 -8.92 2.87 -14.61
N GLY A 34 -10.12 2.56 -14.16
CA GLY A 34 -10.58 1.21 -13.89
C GLY A 34 -10.21 0.68 -12.51
N LEU A 35 -9.50 1.45 -11.68
CA LEU A 35 -9.27 1.14 -10.27
C LEU A 35 -9.97 2.16 -9.37
N LEU A 36 -10.52 1.69 -8.26
CA LEU A 36 -11.00 2.53 -7.18
C LEU A 36 -10.40 2.06 -5.85
N LEU A 37 -10.32 2.98 -4.90
CA LEU A 37 -9.87 2.71 -3.54
C LEU A 37 -11.08 2.69 -2.62
N VAL A 38 -11.45 1.50 -2.13
CA VAL A 38 -12.55 1.33 -1.17
C VAL A 38 -12.01 1.51 0.23
N HIS A 39 -12.65 2.36 1.03
CA HIS A 39 -12.42 2.39 2.47
C HIS A 39 -13.16 1.21 3.10
N GLU A 40 -12.41 0.30 3.71
CA GLU A 40 -12.97 -0.83 4.43
C GLU A 40 -13.03 -0.52 5.93
N PHE A 41 -12.77 -1.52 6.78
CA PHE A 41 -12.78 -1.37 8.22
C PHE A 41 -11.48 -0.73 8.74
N ARG A 42 -11.61 0.32 9.56
CA ARG A 42 -10.49 1.05 10.21
C ARG A 42 -9.50 1.65 9.21
N ASP A 43 -8.23 1.23 9.27
CA ASP A 43 -7.10 1.69 8.47
C ASP A 43 -6.93 0.89 7.16
N HIS A 44 -7.89 0.02 6.83
CA HIS A 44 -7.81 -0.84 5.67
C HIS A 44 -8.51 -0.21 4.47
N TYR A 45 -7.80 -0.20 3.36
CA TYR A 45 -8.34 0.15 2.05
C TYR A 45 -8.04 -0.96 1.06
N SER A 46 -8.94 -1.24 0.13
CA SER A 46 -8.68 -2.17 -0.97
C SER A 46 -8.67 -1.44 -2.30
N LEU A 47 -7.72 -1.83 -3.16
CA LEU A 47 -7.77 -1.50 -4.59
C LEU A 47 -8.69 -2.52 -5.25
N GLN A 48 -9.73 -2.03 -5.89
CA GLN A 48 -10.73 -2.86 -6.57
C GLN A 48 -10.95 -2.37 -7.99
N ALA A 49 -11.48 -3.25 -8.83
CA ALA A 49 -11.93 -2.88 -10.16
C ALA A 49 -13.14 -1.93 -10.06
N SER A 50 -13.11 -0.81 -10.79
CA SER A 50 -14.26 0.10 -10.88
C SER A 50 -15.19 -0.21 -12.05
N ASN A 51 -14.77 -1.10 -12.95
CA ASN A 51 -15.52 -1.60 -14.09
C ASN A 51 -15.27 -3.11 -14.25
N GLU A 52 -16.10 -3.77 -15.07
CA GLU A 52 -15.91 -5.18 -15.38
C GLU A 52 -14.54 -5.43 -16.03
N MET A 53 -13.79 -6.37 -15.48
CA MET A 53 -12.52 -6.85 -16.01
C MET A 53 -12.21 -8.24 -15.44
N THR A 54 -11.33 -8.97 -16.12
CA THR A 54 -10.83 -10.26 -15.65
C THR A 54 -9.91 -10.10 -14.44
N LEU A 55 -9.74 -11.17 -13.67
CA LEU A 55 -8.77 -11.21 -12.56
C LEU A 55 -7.33 -10.94 -13.04
N GLN A 56 -6.97 -11.41 -14.24
CA GLN A 56 -5.65 -11.18 -14.81
C GLN A 56 -5.41 -9.70 -15.13
N GLU A 57 -6.39 -9.02 -15.69
CA GLU A 57 -6.32 -7.58 -15.97
C GLU A 57 -6.22 -6.77 -14.68
N LEU A 58 -7.01 -7.11 -13.67
CA LEU A 58 -6.95 -6.47 -12.36
C LEU A 58 -5.57 -6.62 -11.72
N ASN A 59 -5.05 -7.85 -11.68
CA ASN A 59 -3.71 -8.13 -11.13
C ASN A 59 -2.61 -7.38 -11.88
N THR A 60 -2.71 -7.34 -13.21
CA THR A 60 -1.75 -6.61 -14.06
C THR A 60 -1.81 -5.12 -13.77
N LYS A 61 -3.01 -4.52 -13.74
CA LYS A 61 -3.21 -3.10 -13.43
C LYS A 61 -2.68 -2.73 -12.04
N ILE A 62 -3.00 -3.50 -11.00
CA ILE A 62 -2.50 -3.25 -9.63
C ILE A 62 -0.97 -3.36 -9.60
N THR A 63 -0.40 -4.39 -10.21
CA THR A 63 1.07 -4.58 -10.23
C THR A 63 1.77 -3.44 -10.97
N SER A 64 1.26 -3.03 -12.13
CA SER A 64 1.79 -1.91 -12.90
C SER A 64 1.67 -0.59 -12.11
N PHE A 65 0.52 -0.34 -11.48
CA PHE A 65 0.32 0.85 -10.66
C PHE A 65 1.33 0.93 -9.50
N LEU A 66 1.44 -0.15 -8.71
CA LEU A 66 2.35 -0.18 -7.57
C LEU A 66 3.82 -0.08 -7.99
N SER A 67 4.21 -0.71 -9.09
CA SER A 67 5.60 -0.68 -9.57
C SER A 67 6.02 0.64 -10.22
N THR A 68 5.07 1.41 -10.77
CA THR A 68 5.36 2.68 -11.45
C THR A 68 5.16 3.90 -10.56
N ALA A 69 4.09 3.93 -9.77
CA ALA A 69 3.77 5.05 -8.89
C ALA A 69 4.31 4.87 -7.46
N GLY A 70 4.54 3.63 -7.04
CA GLY A 70 5.00 3.31 -5.69
C GLY A 70 6.52 3.31 -5.57
N GLN A 71 7.01 3.80 -4.43
CA GLN A 71 8.39 3.59 -4.02
C GLN A 71 8.52 2.19 -3.42
N ARG A 72 9.31 1.33 -4.07
CA ARG A 72 9.61 -0.02 -3.58
C ARG A 72 10.63 0.04 -2.44
N LEU A 73 10.24 -0.44 -1.27
CA LEU A 73 11.07 -0.47 -0.06
C LEU A 73 11.17 -1.90 0.48
N THR A 74 12.33 -2.26 1.02
CA THR A 74 12.45 -3.38 1.94
C THR A 74 11.88 -2.99 3.31
N LYS A 75 11.66 -3.98 4.19
CA LYS A 75 11.29 -3.73 5.59
C LYS A 75 12.25 -2.75 6.26
N ASP A 76 13.56 -2.97 6.16
CA ASP A 76 14.57 -2.13 6.82
C ASP A 76 14.56 -0.70 6.26
N GLN A 77 14.43 -0.54 4.93
CA GLN A 77 14.32 0.78 4.31
C GLN A 77 13.07 1.52 4.74
N TRP A 78 11.96 0.80 4.93
CA TRP A 78 10.72 1.38 5.44
C TRP A 78 10.86 1.83 6.90
N LEU A 79 11.44 0.98 7.76
CA LEU A 79 11.67 1.32 9.18
C LEU A 79 12.66 2.46 9.36
N GLN A 80 13.69 2.57 8.51
CA GLN A 80 14.60 3.71 8.51
C GLN A 80 13.90 5.02 8.11
N ARG A 81 12.95 4.95 7.16
CA ARG A 81 12.22 6.12 6.68
C ARG A 81 11.10 6.55 7.62
N TYR A 82 10.48 5.60 8.32
CA TYR A 82 9.38 5.83 9.25
C TYR A 82 9.71 5.20 10.61
N PRO A 83 10.67 5.79 11.36
CA PRO A 83 11.19 5.18 12.59
C PRO A 83 10.16 5.17 13.73
N GLU A 84 9.26 6.15 13.77
CA GLU A 84 8.24 6.28 14.80
C GLU A 84 6.84 6.26 14.19
N PRO A 85 5.84 5.76 14.95
CA PRO A 85 4.43 5.96 14.63
C PRO A 85 4.14 7.44 14.41
N PRO A 86 3.48 7.85 13.31
CA PRO A 86 2.97 9.21 13.23
C PRO A 86 1.97 9.42 14.37
N GLU A 87 2.05 10.58 15.03
CA GLU A 87 1.20 10.91 16.18
C GLU A 87 -0.27 10.61 15.88
N SER A 88 -0.95 10.01 16.86
CA SER A 88 -2.38 9.75 16.80
C SER A 88 -3.13 11.08 16.65
N SER A 89 -3.53 11.44 15.43
CA SER A 89 -4.45 12.54 15.17
C SER A 89 -5.88 12.15 15.53
#